data_AF-A0A967P0F6-F1
#
_entry.id   AF-A0A967P0F6-F1
#
_cell.length_a   1.000
_cell.length_b   1.000
_cell.length_c   1.000
_cell.angle_alpha   90.00
_cell.angle_beta   90.00
_cell.angle_gamma   90.00
#
_symmetry.space_group_name_H-M   'P 1'
#
loop_
_entity.id
_entity.type
_entity.pdbx_description
1 polymer ?
#
loop_
_entity_poly.entity_id
_entity_poly.type
_entity_poly.pdbx_seq_one_letter_code
_entity_poly.pdbx_strand_id
1 'polypeptide(L)'
;FMEAMIPPRSGLIGKTLRQVGMRKKYGVNPLALSRNGELLLENISTLKVRAGDAFLLQGAWKNFHILKDKRDFVFTQKVKGEV
;
A
#
# COMPACT_ATOMS: atom_id res chain seq x y z
N PHE A 1 -11.10 4.75 -0.46
CA PHE A 1 -9.91 4.13 0.19
C PHE A 1 -9.93 2.65 -0.10
N MET A 2 -8.78 1.98 0.02
CA MET A 2 -8.64 0.54 -0.10
C MET A 2 -7.58 0.03 0.86
N GLU A 3 -7.79 -1.16 1.41
CA GLU A 3 -6.79 -1.85 2.21
C GLU A 3 -5.99 -2.83 1.36
N ALA A 4 -4.67 -2.82 1.56
CA ALA A 4 -3.76 -3.70 0.86
C ALA A 4 -2.68 -4.24 1.79
N MET A 5 -2.40 -5.53 1.69
CA MET A 5 -1.34 -6.21 2.42
C MET A 5 -0.10 -6.41 1.56
N ILE A 6 1.07 -6.41 2.19
CA ILE A 6 2.36 -6.72 1.56
C ILE A 6 2.60 -8.23 1.57
N PRO A 7 2.58 -8.92 0.41
CA PRO A 7 2.88 -10.34 0.35
C PRO A 7 4.38 -10.61 0.59
N PRO A 8 4.77 -11.83 1.04
CA PRO A 8 6.16 -12.17 1.34
C PRO A 8 7.17 -12.00 0.19
N ARG A 9 6.70 -11.98 -1.06
CA ARG A 9 7.54 -11.81 -2.27
C ARG A 9 7.51 -10.39 -2.85
N SER A 10 6.94 -9.43 -2.11
CA SER A 10 6.84 -8.03 -2.55
C SER A 10 8.23 -7.41 -2.69
N GLY A 11 8.47 -6.72 -3.81
CA GLY A 11 9.70 -5.96 -4.06
C GLY A 11 9.79 -4.67 -3.24
N LEU A 12 8.79 -4.39 -2.40
CA LEU A 12 8.76 -3.25 -1.49
C LEU A 12 9.39 -3.56 -0.13
N ILE A 13 9.55 -4.84 0.22
CA ILE A 13 10.12 -5.25 1.50
C ILE A 13 11.52 -4.61 1.69
N GLY A 14 11.73 -4.01 2.85
CA GLY A 14 12.98 -3.31 3.21
C GLY A 14 13.08 -1.86 2.70
N LYS A 15 12.19 -1.40 1.82
CA LYS A 15 12.11 -0.02 1.35
C LYS A 15 11.14 0.80 2.19
N THR A 16 11.30 2.11 2.19
CA THR A 16 10.31 3.03 2.79
C THR A 16 9.31 3.50 1.73
N LEU A 17 8.08 3.86 2.13
CA LEU A 17 7.08 4.36 1.18
C LEU A 17 7.53 5.66 0.50
N ARG A 18 8.38 6.45 1.19
CA ARG A 18 9.07 7.62 0.63
C ARG A 18 10.01 7.24 -0.51
N GLN A 19 10.84 6.21 -0.34
CA GLN A 19 11.72 5.70 -1.40
C GLN A 19 10.93 5.14 -2.59
N VAL A 20 9.81 4.46 -2.31
CA VAL A 20 8.92 3.91 -3.35
C VAL A 20 8.21 5.02 -4.13
N GLY A 21 7.91 6.14 -3.47
CA GLY A 21 7.27 7.30 -4.10
C GLY A 21 5.80 7.05 -4.43
N MET A 22 5.04 6.44 -3.52
CA MET A 22 3.65 5.98 -3.74
C MET A 22 2.75 7.01 -4.44
N ARG A 23 2.76 8.26 -3.97
CA ARG A 23 1.96 9.35 -4.54
C ARG A 23 2.39 9.71 -5.96
N LYS A 24 3.70 9.83 -6.20
CA LYS A 24 4.26 10.25 -7.51
C LYS A 24 4.15 9.13 -8.54
N LYS A 25 4.40 7.88 -8.15
CA LYS A 25 4.48 6.73 -9.05
C LYS A 25 3.13 6.09 -9.33
N TYR A 26 2.25 6.05 -8.34
CA TYR A 26 0.99 5.31 -8.41
C TYR A 26 -0.24 6.17 -8.13
N GLY A 27 -0.08 7.45 -7.78
CA GLY A 27 -1.21 8.33 -7.48
C GLY A 27 -2.01 7.89 -6.24
N VAL A 28 -1.39 7.13 -5.33
CA VAL A 28 -2.02 6.71 -4.06
C VAL A 28 -1.25 7.24 -2.86
N ASN A 29 -1.99 7.54 -1.79
CA ASN A 29 -1.46 8.03 -0.54
C ASN A 29 -1.71 7.01 0.59
N PRO A 30 -0.65 6.51 1.26
CA PRO A 30 -0.80 5.74 2.48
C PRO A 30 -1.30 6.63 3.62
N LEU A 31 -2.34 6.17 4.33
CA LEU A 31 -2.91 6.88 5.48
C LEU A 31 -2.59 6.22 6.82
N ALA A 32 -2.54 4.89 6.82
CA ALA A 32 -2.28 4.11 8.01
C ALA A 32 -1.51 2.83 7.65
N LEU A 33 -0.75 2.33 8.61
CA LEU A 33 -0.10 1.03 8.59
C LEU A 33 -0.60 0.23 9.80
N SER A 34 -1.14 -0.96 9.56
CA SER A 34 -1.34 -1.98 10.59
C SER A 34 -0.21 -3.00 10.52
N ARG A 35 0.47 -3.21 11.65
CA ARG A 35 1.58 -4.16 11.78
C ARG A 35 1.47 -4.87 13.12
N ASN A 36 1.43 -6.20 13.10
CA ASN A 36 1.37 -7.03 14.31
C ASN A 36 0.21 -6.65 15.27
N GLY A 37 -0.91 -6.18 14.73
CA GLY A 37 -2.06 -5.71 15.52
C GLY A 37 -1.97 -4.26 15.99
N GLU A 38 -0.87 -3.56 15.75
CA GLU A 38 -0.71 -2.14 16.07
C GLU A 38 -1.02 -1.26 14.87
N LEU A 39 -1.76 -0.16 15.11
CA LEU A 39 -2.06 0.85 14.11
C LEU A 39 -1.09 2.03 14.23
N LEU A 40 -0.37 2.30 13.15
CA LEU A 40 0.60 3.38 13.01
C LEU A 40 0.06 4.42 12.02
N LEU A 41 -0.05 5.66 12.48
CA LEU A 41 -0.55 6.79 11.67
C LEU A 41 0.55 7.81 11.36
N GLU A 42 1.56 7.91 12.22
CA GLU A 42 2.63 8.88 12.10
C GLU A 42 3.88 8.28 11.49
N ASN A 43 4.63 9.10 10.73
CA ASN A 43 5.91 8.72 10.13
C ASN A 43 5.91 7.44 9.28
N ILE A 44 4.74 6.94 8.87
CA ILE A 44 4.60 5.70 8.08
C ILE A 44 5.39 5.74 6.77
N SER A 45 5.63 6.94 6.24
CA SER A 45 6.40 7.13 5.00
C SER A 45 7.89 6.80 5.14
N THR A 46 8.45 6.85 6.35
CA THR A 46 9.87 6.60 6.64
C THR A 46 10.13 5.20 7.21
N LEU A 47 9.07 4.49 7.62
CA LEU A 47 9.19 3.11 8.07
C LEU A 47 9.55 2.18 6.91
N LYS A 48 10.42 1.22 7.18
CA LYS A 48 10.68 0.12 6.24
C LYS A 48 9.47 -0.81 6.20
N VAL A 49 9.03 -1.11 4.99
CA VAL A 49 7.95 -2.06 4.70
C VAL A 49 8.39 -3.49 5.04
N ARG A 50 7.50 -4.27 5.62
CA ARG A 50 7.68 -5.67 5.99
C ARG A 50 6.57 -6.53 5.37
N ALA A 51 6.86 -7.82 5.19
CA ALA A 51 5.83 -8.78 4.83
C ALA A 51 4.75 -8.82 5.92
N GLY A 52 3.48 -8.90 5.51
CA GLY A 52 2.33 -8.89 6.42
C GLY A 52 1.88 -7.49 6.85
N ASP A 53 2.63 -6.43 6.53
CA ASP A 53 2.15 -5.05 6.72
C ASP A 53 0.85 -4.85 5.93
N ALA A 54 -0.16 -4.26 6.57
CA ALA A 54 -1.39 -3.86 5.93
C ALA A 54 -1.49 -2.32 5.88
N PHE A 55 -1.72 -1.76 4.71
CA PHE A 55 -1.82 -0.33 4.50
C PHE A 55 -3.25 0.07 4.13
N LEU A 56 -3.73 1.14 4.74
CA LEU A 56 -4.89 1.87 4.24
C LEU A 56 -4.43 2.89 3.21
N LEU A 57 -4.91 2.76 1.98
CA LEU A 57 -4.52 3.58 0.84
C LEU A 57 -5.68 4.47 0.37
N GLN A 58 -5.39 5.72 0.07
CA GLN A 58 -6.29 6.69 -0.57
C GLN A 58 -5.88 6.94 -2.01
N GLY A 59 -6.83 6.98 -2.95
CA GLY A 59 -6.57 7.25 -4.36
C GLY A 59 -7.84 7.13 -5.20
N ALA A 60 -7.72 7.46 -6.48
CA ALA A 60 -8.78 7.25 -7.47
C ALA A 60 -8.85 5.76 -7.88
N TRP A 61 -10.02 5.29 -8.32
CA TRP A 61 -10.22 3.88 -8.71
C TRP A 61 -9.24 3.41 -9.78
N LYS A 62 -8.99 4.19 -10.83
CA LYS A 62 -7.98 3.89 -11.86
C LYS A 62 -6.58 3.59 -11.29
N ASN A 63 -6.20 4.24 -10.20
CA ASN A 63 -4.89 4.05 -9.58
C ASN A 63 -4.82 2.70 -8.83
N PHE A 64 -5.92 2.27 -8.21
CA PHE A 64 -6.00 0.96 -7.57
C PHE A 64 -6.01 -0.17 -8.60
N HIS A 65 -6.60 0.03 -9.78
CA HIS A 65 -6.51 -0.92 -10.89
C HIS A 65 -5.05 -1.11 -11.33
N ILE A 66 -4.29 -0.02 -11.52
CA ILE A 66 -2.86 -0.09 -11.85
C ILE A 66 -2.05 -0.84 -10.77
N LEU A 67 -2.36 -0.62 -9.48
CA LEU A 67 -1.68 -1.26 -8.36
C LEU A 67 -2.03 -2.75 -8.23
N LYS A 68 -3.27 -3.14 -8.56
CA LYS A 68 -3.74 -4.54 -8.47
C LYS A 68 -2.93 -5.47 -9.36
N ASP A 69 -2.48 -4.96 -10.51
CA ASP A 69 -1.67 -5.74 -11.45
C ASP A 69 -0.19 -5.85 -11.01
N LYS A 70 0.20 -5.15 -9.94
CA LYS A 70 1.52 -5.29 -9.33
C LYS A 70 1.50 -6.40 -8.29
N ARG A 71 2.55 -7.24 -8.30
CA ARG A 71 2.77 -8.31 -7.30
C ARG A 71 3.22 -7.79 -5.92
N ASP A 72 3.26 -6.48 -5.75
CA ASP A 72 3.76 -5.81 -4.55
C ASP A 72 2.69 -5.63 -3.47
N PHE A 73 1.41 -5.73 -3.83
CA PHE A 73 0.26 -5.54 -2.96
C PHE A 73 -0.81 -6.60 -3.22
N VAL A 74 -1.51 -7.01 -2.17
CA VAL A 74 -2.72 -7.84 -2.25
C VAL A 74 -3.85 -7.07 -1.60
N PHE A 75 -4.89 -6.74 -2.35
CA PHE A 75 -6.05 -6.03 -1.81
C PHE A 75 -6.98 -6.99 -1.05
N THR A 76 -7.43 -6.58 0.14
CA THR A 76 -8.34 -7.40 1.00
C THR A 76 -9.76 -7.45 0.46
N GLN A 77 -10.13 -6.47 -0.36
CA GLN A 77 -11.41 -6.36 -1.04
C GLN A 77 -11.21 -6.29 -2.56
N LYS A 78 -12.24 -6.68 -3.32
CA LYS A 78 -12.24 -6.45 -4.77
C LYS A 78 -12.08 -4.95 -5.05
N VAL A 79 -11.13 -4.60 -5.92
CA VAL A 79 -11.07 -3.25 -6.50
C VAL A 79 -12.36 -3.08 -7.31
N LYS A 80 -13.22 -2.15 -6.88
CA LYS A 80 -14.49 -1.80 -7.52
C LYS A 80 -14.32 -0.49 -8.31
N GLY A 81 -15.31 -0.09 -9.10
CA GLY A 81 -15.29 1.17 -9.86
C GLY A 81 -14.89 0.98 -11.33
N GLU A 82 -15.49 1.79 -12.21
CA GLU A 82 -15.17 1.83 -13.64
C GLU A 82 -13.72 2.32 -13.86
N VAL A 83 -13.07 1.81 -14.92
CA VAL A 83 -11.71 2.19 -15.33
C VAL A 83 -11.74 3.46 -16.16
#